data_AF-A0A6J1WE13-F1
#
_entry.id   AF-A0A6J1WE13-F1
#
_cell.length_a   1.000
_cell.length_b   1.000
_cell.length_c   1.000
_cell.angle_alpha   90.00
_cell.angle_beta   90.00
_cell.angle_gamma   90.00
#
_symmetry.space_group_name_H-M   'P 1'
#
loop_
_entity.id
_entity.type
_entity.pdbx_description
1 polymer ?
#
loop_
_entity_poly.entity_id
_entity_poly.type
_entity_poly.pdbx_seq_one_letter_code
_entity_poly.pdbx_strand_id
1 'polypeptide(L)'
;MILLRSFTRYHYYKKSLITKRYNYFSMMSNTTSEDDITWSGVPISEILGSQSPWDAPEFPLVSPSYNHAVLYHVSSDGSIPTDKPPKPHVGQDKWDQDHVRMPCSSHSLYPVEDKNGKSRLKKRWELIQHALWKPIRNSEQLTNAILSYNTKFKTIWKFRALHKFFNEYLEEEETQYFFDVTLPEIAKLVLALPKLIQAPIPLLKQNMNHSVSLSQQQISSLLANAFFCTFPRRNTSKRASEYASYPHINFSSLYETTPSDSVLEKLKCICHYFKRITEKVPSGVMTVVRRAVARPQLPDWSSSQQLVAVPLHVDSAATIEDMHGLIQLDFANKYLGGGVLGYGCVQEEIRFVICPELLISMLFTEMLLSNEAVIMIGKCLHVV
;
A
#
# COMPACT_ATOMS: atom_id res chain seq x y z
N MET A 1 8.14 2.38 10.86
CA MET A 1 7.73 3.72 11.37
C MET A 1 6.94 4.39 10.25
N ILE A 2 5.70 4.81 10.46
CA ILE A 2 4.87 5.35 9.37
C ILE A 2 4.43 6.77 9.75
N LEU A 3 4.96 7.80 9.08
CA LEU A 3 4.51 9.19 9.26
C LEU A 3 3.37 9.50 8.27
N LEU A 4 2.14 9.56 8.77
CA LEU A 4 0.99 9.90 7.94
C LEU A 4 0.42 11.26 8.30
N ARG A 5 0.29 12.12 7.28
CA ARG A 5 -0.39 13.41 7.38
C ARG A 5 -1.86 13.19 7.03
N SER A 6 -2.72 13.09 8.04
CA SER A 6 -4.17 13.05 7.83
C SER A 6 -4.78 14.40 8.20
N PHE A 7 -5.61 14.92 7.30
CA PHE A 7 -6.55 16.01 7.55
C PHE A 7 -7.90 15.55 6.99
N THR A 8 -8.73 14.96 7.83
CA THR A 8 -10.18 14.89 7.65
C THR A 8 -10.83 14.41 8.96
N ARG A 9 -11.70 15.24 9.56
CA ARG A 9 -12.74 14.77 10.48
C ARG A 9 -13.62 13.77 9.72
N TYR A 10 -13.96 12.63 10.31
CA TYR A 10 -15.33 12.08 10.38
C TYR A 10 -15.29 10.72 11.10
N HIS A 11 -16.15 10.58 12.12
CA HIS A 11 -16.54 9.32 12.74
C HIS A 11 -17.61 8.67 11.86
N TYR A 12 -17.39 7.43 11.44
CA TYR A 12 -18.34 6.31 11.26
C TYR A 12 -17.55 5.21 10.54
N TYR A 13 -17.82 3.92 10.80
CA TYR A 13 -17.15 2.69 10.29
C TYR A 13 -16.10 1.98 11.17
N LYS A 14 -15.53 2.59 12.21
CA LYS A 14 -14.62 1.88 13.15
C LYS A 14 -15.30 0.76 13.97
N LYS A 15 -16.65 0.73 14.00
CA LYS A 15 -17.49 -0.18 14.80
C LYS A 15 -17.73 -1.58 14.21
N SER A 16 -17.28 -1.91 13.00
CA SER A 16 -17.51 -3.28 12.47
C SER A 16 -16.36 -4.25 12.78
N LEU A 17 -15.11 -3.79 12.62
CA LEU A 17 -13.92 -4.65 12.74
C LEU A 17 -13.49 -4.92 14.20
N ILE A 18 -13.81 -4.01 15.13
CA ILE A 18 -13.39 -4.10 16.54
C ILE A 18 -14.47 -4.77 17.41
N THR A 19 -15.74 -4.74 16.99
CA THR A 19 -16.88 -4.98 17.89
C THR A 19 -17.27 -6.46 18.07
N LYS A 20 -16.70 -7.40 17.31
CA LYS A 20 -17.04 -8.83 17.46
C LYS A 20 -16.25 -9.61 18.54
N ARG A 21 -15.39 -8.96 19.34
CA ARG A 21 -14.59 -9.66 20.37
C ARG A 21 -14.70 -9.16 21.82
N TYR A 22 -15.50 -8.14 22.09
CA TYR A 22 -15.64 -7.55 23.43
C TYR A 22 -17.08 -7.46 23.98
N ASN A 23 -18.06 -8.12 23.36
CA ASN A 23 -19.41 -8.20 23.92
C ASN A 23 -19.53 -9.35 24.92
N TYR A 24 -18.86 -9.20 26.06
CA TYR A 24 -19.23 -9.83 27.32
C TYR A 24 -18.62 -8.98 28.44
N PHE A 25 -19.25 -7.84 28.71
CA PHE A 25 -19.19 -7.00 29.92
C PHE A 25 -19.43 -5.55 29.51
N SER A 26 -20.67 -5.09 29.61
CA SER A 26 -21.03 -3.78 30.16
C SER A 26 -22.51 -3.50 29.85
N MET A 27 -23.35 -3.98 30.76
CA MET A 27 -24.62 -3.32 31.06
C MET A 27 -24.40 -2.73 32.44
N MET A 28 -24.34 -1.39 32.54
CA MET A 28 -25.02 -0.55 33.55
C MET A 28 -24.31 0.78 33.81
N SER A 29 -25.17 1.77 34.12
CA SER A 29 -24.98 3.06 34.79
C SER A 29 -24.30 4.22 34.04
N ASN A 30 -25.16 5.15 33.61
CA ASN A 30 -24.88 6.58 33.48
C ASN A 30 -24.69 7.21 34.86
N THR A 31 -23.50 7.73 35.12
CA THR A 31 -23.23 8.82 36.08
C THR A 31 -21.93 9.50 35.61
N THR A 32 -22.01 10.77 35.23
CA THR A 32 -20.84 11.62 34.98
C THR A 32 -20.16 11.92 36.31
N SER A 33 -19.16 11.11 36.68
CA SER A 33 -18.21 11.34 37.77
C SER A 33 -16.83 11.70 37.20
N GLU A 34 -15.92 12.18 38.04
CA GLU A 34 -14.50 12.45 37.74
C GLU A 34 -13.69 11.19 37.32
N ASP A 35 -14.36 10.10 36.91
CA ASP A 35 -13.81 8.79 36.53
C ASP A 35 -13.49 8.63 35.03
N ASP A 36 -13.69 9.66 34.20
CA ASP A 36 -13.53 9.58 32.74
C ASP A 36 -12.16 10.07 32.21
N ILE A 37 -11.13 10.14 33.06
CA ILE A 37 -9.76 10.43 32.61
C ILE A 37 -9.09 9.14 32.14
N THR A 38 -9.03 8.94 30.83
CA THR A 38 -8.44 7.74 30.20
C THR A 38 -6.91 7.81 30.06
N TRP A 39 -6.29 8.93 30.44
CA TRP A 39 -4.88 9.22 30.18
C TRP A 39 -4.07 9.69 31.41
N SER A 40 -2.75 9.58 31.31
CA SER A 40 -1.79 9.99 32.35
C SER A 40 -0.52 10.62 31.75
N GLY A 41 0.17 11.44 32.54
CA GLY A 41 1.43 12.10 32.16
C GLY A 41 1.23 13.57 31.78
N VAL A 42 1.96 14.04 30.75
CA VAL A 42 1.77 15.41 30.22
C VAL A 42 0.55 15.48 29.31
N PRO A 43 -0.12 16.65 29.17
CA PRO A 43 -1.16 16.83 28.17
C PRO A 43 -0.63 16.57 26.75
N ILE A 44 -1.45 15.96 25.88
CA ILE A 44 -1.02 15.65 24.50
C ILE A 44 -0.60 16.90 23.70
N SER A 45 -1.17 18.06 24.01
CA SER A 45 -0.81 19.34 23.41
C SER A 45 0.65 19.74 23.69
N GLU A 46 1.23 19.27 24.79
CA GLU A 46 2.64 19.48 25.11
C GLU A 46 3.56 18.64 24.20
N ILE A 47 3.11 17.44 23.78
CA ILE A 47 3.85 16.57 22.86
C ILE A 47 3.76 17.07 21.41
N LEU A 48 2.57 17.49 20.98
CA LEU A 48 2.34 17.98 19.62
C LEU A 48 3.10 19.29 19.34
N GLY A 49 3.40 20.07 20.38
CA GLY A 49 4.01 21.38 20.27
C GLY A 49 3.12 22.40 19.54
N SER A 50 3.57 23.65 19.46
CA SER A 50 2.89 24.72 18.71
C SER A 50 3.28 24.78 17.23
N GLN A 51 4.20 23.91 16.78
CA GLN A 51 4.75 23.89 15.42
C GLN A 51 4.39 22.59 14.72
N SER A 52 4.11 22.67 13.41
CA SER A 52 3.86 21.47 12.62
C SER A 52 5.16 20.65 12.53
N PRO A 53 5.14 19.31 12.72
CA PRO A 53 6.33 18.50 12.46
C PRO A 53 6.78 18.62 10.99
N TRP A 54 5.89 19.08 10.11
CA TRP A 54 6.15 19.27 8.68
C TRP A 54 6.97 20.52 8.37
N ASP A 55 7.10 21.45 9.32
CA ASP A 55 7.95 22.63 9.20
C ASP A 55 9.33 22.39 9.86
N ALA A 56 9.53 21.19 10.43
CA ALA A 56 10.77 20.84 11.10
C ALA A 56 11.89 20.58 10.08
N PRO A 57 13.12 21.06 10.31
CA PRO A 57 14.26 20.88 9.41
C PRO A 57 14.56 19.42 9.04
N GLU A 58 14.14 18.47 9.89
CA GLU A 58 14.27 17.02 9.72
C GLU A 58 13.41 16.47 8.57
N PHE A 59 12.44 17.25 8.08
CA PHE A 59 11.59 16.93 6.93
C PHE A 59 11.81 17.94 5.80
N PRO A 60 12.99 17.93 5.14
CA PRO A 60 13.28 18.87 4.07
C PRO A 60 12.33 18.66 2.88
N LEU A 61 12.20 19.71 2.06
CA LEU A 61 11.46 19.64 0.79
C LEU A 61 12.02 18.50 -0.08
N VAL A 62 11.11 17.75 -0.70
CA VAL A 62 11.47 16.65 -1.58
C VAL A 62 12.27 17.19 -2.77
N SER A 63 13.48 16.66 -2.97
CA SER A 63 14.33 17.00 -4.10
C SER A 63 15.04 15.75 -4.61
N PRO A 64 15.17 15.57 -5.94
CA PRO A 64 15.94 14.46 -6.49
C PRO A 64 17.40 14.51 -6.03
N SER A 65 17.95 13.38 -5.62
CA SER A 65 19.36 13.24 -5.23
C SER A 65 19.86 11.82 -5.53
N TYR A 66 21.16 11.56 -5.28
CA TYR A 66 21.75 10.23 -5.50
C TYR A 66 21.09 9.12 -4.66
N ASN A 67 20.47 9.47 -3.53
CA ASN A 67 19.78 8.58 -2.60
C ASN A 67 18.29 8.89 -2.48
N HIS A 68 17.73 9.64 -3.44
CA HIS A 68 16.31 9.97 -3.46
C HIS A 68 15.78 9.96 -4.90
N ALA A 69 15.11 8.87 -5.25
CA ALA A 69 14.39 8.76 -6.51
C ALA A 69 13.04 9.47 -6.42
N VAL A 70 12.88 10.58 -7.14
CA VAL A 70 11.62 11.33 -7.23
C VAL A 70 11.00 11.11 -8.62
N LEU A 71 9.84 10.45 -8.66
CA LEU A 71 9.23 9.97 -9.90
C LEU A 71 8.23 10.95 -10.51
N TYR A 72 8.16 12.17 -10.00
CA TYR A 72 7.37 13.27 -10.52
C TYR A 72 8.21 14.55 -10.61
N HIS A 73 7.73 15.53 -11.37
CA HIS A 73 8.38 16.82 -11.49
C HIS A 73 8.16 17.66 -10.22
N VAL A 74 9.25 18.03 -9.56
CA VAL A 74 9.24 19.00 -8.44
C VAL A 74 9.47 20.40 -9.00
N SER A 75 8.61 21.35 -8.64
CA SER A 75 8.78 22.76 -9.03
C SER A 75 10.04 23.37 -8.39
N SER A 76 10.61 24.42 -9.00
CA SER A 76 11.83 25.06 -8.51
C SER A 76 11.73 25.63 -7.09
N ASP A 77 10.51 25.97 -6.66
CA ASP A 77 10.17 26.44 -5.32
C ASP A 77 9.78 25.30 -4.36
N GLY A 78 9.88 24.04 -4.80
CA GLY A 78 9.46 22.85 -4.04
C GLY A 78 7.95 22.69 -3.91
N SER A 79 7.14 23.55 -4.53
CA SER A 79 5.69 23.47 -4.44
C SER A 79 5.13 22.35 -5.31
N ILE A 80 4.10 21.68 -4.79
CA ILE A 80 3.34 20.67 -5.52
C ILE A 80 1.93 21.21 -5.75
N PRO A 81 1.40 21.18 -6.98
CA PRO A 81 0.03 21.61 -7.24
C PRO A 81 -0.95 20.83 -6.36
N THR A 82 -1.83 21.54 -5.67
CA THR A 82 -2.84 20.92 -4.79
C THR A 82 -4.11 20.54 -5.56
N ASP A 83 -4.34 21.18 -6.70
CA ASP A 83 -5.50 21.06 -7.57
C ASP A 83 -5.38 19.90 -8.59
N LYS A 84 -4.16 19.47 -8.91
CA LYS A 84 -3.90 18.42 -9.90
C LYS A 84 -2.68 17.56 -9.53
N PRO A 85 -2.62 16.29 -9.99
CA PRO A 85 -1.44 15.46 -9.80
C PRO A 85 -0.19 16.08 -10.44
N PRO A 86 0.99 15.93 -9.80
CA PRO A 86 2.24 16.40 -10.38
C PRO A 86 2.58 15.58 -11.63
N LYS A 87 3.23 16.23 -12.59
CA LYS A 87 3.62 15.60 -13.86
C LYS A 87 4.64 14.48 -13.60
N PRO A 88 4.54 13.31 -14.25
CA PRO A 88 5.54 12.26 -14.13
C PRO A 88 6.94 12.73 -14.53
N HIS A 89 7.97 12.25 -13.82
CA HIS A 89 9.36 12.41 -14.21
C HIS A 89 9.68 11.45 -15.37
N VAL A 90 10.38 11.95 -16.39
CA VAL A 90 10.75 11.19 -17.58
C VAL A 90 12.13 10.58 -17.37
N GLY A 91 12.23 9.26 -17.52
CA GLY A 91 13.48 8.52 -17.46
C GLY A 91 13.52 7.42 -18.51
N GLN A 92 14.46 6.49 -18.36
CA GLN A 92 14.62 5.34 -19.24
C GLN A 92 14.19 4.06 -18.52
N ASP A 93 13.43 3.20 -19.21
CA ASP A 93 13.05 1.88 -18.70
C ASP A 93 14.27 1.07 -18.28
N LYS A 94 14.17 0.38 -17.15
CA LYS A 94 15.22 -0.50 -16.64
C LYS A 94 14.65 -1.87 -16.34
N TRP A 95 15.30 -2.88 -16.91
CA TRP A 95 15.02 -4.28 -16.65
C TRP A 95 16.30 -4.92 -16.09
N ASP A 96 16.61 -4.60 -14.83
CA ASP A 96 17.76 -5.14 -14.08
C ASP A 96 17.36 -5.60 -12.67
N GLN A 97 18.34 -6.03 -11.86
CA GLN A 97 18.11 -6.54 -10.50
C GLN A 97 17.97 -5.43 -9.44
N ASP A 98 18.13 -4.17 -9.82
CA ASP A 98 18.13 -3.02 -8.91
C ASP A 98 16.85 -2.19 -9.02
N HIS A 99 16.00 -2.48 -10.01
CA HIS A 99 14.75 -1.78 -10.25
C HIS A 99 13.57 -2.75 -10.34
N VAL A 100 12.36 -2.22 -10.12
CA VAL A 100 11.12 -2.98 -10.28
C VAL A 100 10.96 -3.41 -11.74
N ARG A 101 10.72 -4.71 -11.96
CA ARG A 101 10.35 -5.26 -13.28
C ARG A 101 8.95 -4.78 -13.68
N MET A 102 8.88 -3.68 -14.43
CA MET A 102 7.60 -3.08 -14.81
C MET A 102 6.83 -3.96 -15.81
N PRO A 103 5.51 -4.17 -15.62
CA PRO A 103 4.72 -5.04 -16.50
C PRO A 103 4.66 -4.55 -17.95
N CYS A 104 4.82 -3.24 -18.16
CA CYS A 104 4.83 -2.58 -19.47
C CYS A 104 6.22 -2.52 -20.14
N SER A 105 7.28 -3.03 -19.52
CA SER A 105 8.60 -3.09 -20.16
C SER A 105 8.57 -3.98 -21.40
N SER A 106 9.34 -3.61 -22.42
CA SER A 106 9.54 -4.43 -23.63
C SER A 106 10.16 -5.80 -23.34
N HIS A 107 10.87 -5.92 -22.21
CA HIS A 107 11.50 -7.15 -21.72
C HIS A 107 10.54 -8.05 -20.92
N SER A 108 9.34 -7.57 -20.61
CA SER A 108 8.28 -8.35 -19.98
C SER A 108 7.68 -9.32 -21.02
N LEU A 109 8.36 -10.45 -21.22
CA LEU A 109 7.95 -11.49 -22.16
C LEU A 109 7.23 -12.64 -21.45
N TYR A 110 6.27 -13.26 -22.14
CA TYR A 110 5.49 -14.37 -21.61
C TYR A 110 5.37 -15.51 -22.65
N PRO A 111 5.58 -16.78 -22.25
CA PRO A 111 5.43 -17.92 -23.14
C PRO A 111 3.96 -18.19 -23.43
N VAL A 112 3.61 -18.23 -24.71
CA VAL A 112 2.27 -18.57 -25.21
C VAL A 112 2.40 -19.76 -26.14
N GLU A 113 1.62 -20.81 -25.89
CA GLU A 113 1.55 -21.97 -26.78
C GLU A 113 0.72 -21.61 -28.03
N ASP A 114 1.26 -21.90 -29.20
CA ASP A 114 0.50 -21.79 -30.45
C ASP A 114 -0.41 -23.00 -30.66
N LYS A 115 -1.24 -22.96 -31.72
CA LYS A 115 -2.20 -24.02 -32.06
C LYS A 115 -1.54 -25.39 -32.31
N ASN A 116 -0.22 -25.41 -32.53
CA ASN A 116 0.55 -26.61 -32.78
C ASN A 116 1.35 -27.04 -31.53
N GLY A 117 1.07 -26.45 -30.36
CA GLY A 117 1.75 -26.75 -29.09
C GLY A 117 3.16 -26.15 -28.97
N LYS A 118 3.61 -25.31 -29.90
CA LYS A 118 4.94 -24.69 -29.83
C LYS A 118 4.89 -23.41 -28.99
N SER A 119 5.74 -23.34 -27.97
CA SER A 119 5.85 -22.15 -27.12
C SER A 119 6.57 -21.00 -27.84
N ARG A 120 5.94 -19.83 -27.89
CA ARG A 120 6.52 -18.59 -28.41
C ARG A 120 6.45 -17.49 -27.36
N LEU A 121 7.52 -16.69 -27.26
CA LEU A 121 7.53 -15.53 -26.38
C LEU A 121 6.76 -14.37 -27.04
N LYS A 122 5.79 -13.81 -26.32
CA LYS A 122 5.08 -12.59 -26.70
C LYS A 122 5.30 -11.51 -25.64
N LYS A 123 5.15 -10.24 -26.04
CA LYS A 123 5.13 -9.15 -25.06
C LYS A 123 3.93 -9.33 -24.14
N ARG A 124 4.21 -9.49 -22.85
CA ARG A 124 3.18 -9.72 -21.83
C ARG A 124 2.24 -8.52 -21.72
N TRP A 125 2.77 -7.31 -21.91
CA TRP A 125 1.96 -6.10 -21.90
C TRP A 125 0.84 -6.12 -22.94
N GLU A 126 1.12 -6.58 -24.16
CA GLU A 126 0.09 -6.70 -25.21
C GLU A 126 -1.04 -7.67 -24.78
N LEU A 127 -0.68 -8.77 -24.11
CA LEU A 127 -1.67 -9.71 -23.56
C LEU A 127 -2.54 -9.05 -22.48
N ILE A 128 -1.94 -8.26 -21.60
CA ILE A 128 -2.65 -7.48 -20.57
C ILE A 128 -3.60 -6.48 -21.24
N GLN A 129 -3.12 -5.72 -22.22
CA GLN A 129 -3.94 -4.76 -22.97
C GLN A 129 -5.15 -5.43 -23.62
N HIS A 130 -4.94 -6.55 -24.32
CA HIS A 130 -6.02 -7.30 -24.96
C HIS A 130 -7.03 -7.88 -23.96
N ALA A 131 -6.59 -8.28 -22.76
CA ALA A 131 -7.49 -8.76 -21.72
C ALA A 131 -8.37 -7.64 -21.16
N LEU A 132 -7.80 -6.45 -20.97
CA LEU A 132 -8.47 -5.31 -20.33
C LEU A 132 -9.27 -4.42 -21.29
N TRP A 133 -9.09 -4.55 -22.60
CA TRP A 133 -9.97 -3.91 -23.59
C TRP A 133 -11.34 -4.58 -23.71
N LYS A 134 -11.47 -5.81 -23.22
CA LYS A 134 -12.76 -6.52 -23.20
C LYS A 134 -13.54 -6.09 -21.96
N PRO A 135 -14.85 -5.85 -22.07
CA PRO A 135 -15.70 -5.62 -20.90
C PRO A 135 -15.62 -6.79 -19.92
N ILE A 136 -15.50 -6.48 -18.63
CA ILE A 136 -15.51 -7.45 -17.53
C ILE A 136 -16.74 -7.14 -16.68
N ARG A 137 -17.71 -8.05 -16.68
CA ARG A 137 -19.05 -7.84 -16.11
C ARG A 137 -19.31 -8.58 -14.80
N ASN A 138 -18.43 -9.49 -14.41
CA ASN A 138 -18.57 -10.27 -13.18
C ASN A 138 -17.23 -10.85 -12.72
N SER A 139 -17.26 -11.49 -11.54
CA SER A 139 -16.08 -12.08 -10.90
C SER A 139 -15.41 -13.16 -11.76
N GLU A 140 -16.19 -13.98 -12.48
CA GLU A 140 -15.67 -15.00 -13.41
C GLU A 140 -14.90 -14.38 -14.59
N GLN A 141 -15.45 -13.34 -15.20
CA GLN A 141 -14.77 -12.63 -16.29
C GLN A 141 -13.50 -11.94 -15.80
N LEU A 142 -13.48 -11.41 -14.57
CA LEU A 142 -12.30 -10.82 -13.96
C LEU A 142 -11.21 -11.89 -13.74
N THR A 143 -11.57 -13.04 -13.17
CA THR A 143 -10.68 -14.20 -13.01
C THR A 143 -10.10 -14.64 -14.36
N ASN A 144 -10.94 -14.78 -15.38
CA ASN A 144 -10.52 -15.18 -16.73
C ASN A 144 -9.57 -14.16 -17.37
N ALA A 145 -9.82 -12.86 -17.19
CA ALA A 145 -8.93 -11.80 -17.66
C ALA A 145 -7.56 -11.92 -17.00
N ILE A 146 -7.50 -12.02 -15.66
CA ILE A 146 -6.24 -12.15 -14.90
C ILE A 146 -5.45 -13.39 -15.30
N LEU A 147 -6.13 -14.53 -15.48
CA LEU A 147 -5.52 -15.80 -15.84
C LEU A 147 -5.04 -15.86 -17.30
N SER A 148 -5.54 -15.00 -18.19
CA SER A 148 -5.14 -14.97 -19.60
C SER A 148 -3.65 -14.63 -19.80
N TYR A 149 -3.09 -13.78 -18.93
CA TYR A 149 -1.67 -13.41 -18.90
C TYR A 149 -0.92 -13.98 -17.67
N ASN A 150 -1.55 -14.93 -16.96
CA ASN A 150 -1.00 -15.73 -15.86
C ASN A 150 -1.30 -17.24 -16.08
N THR A 151 -1.19 -17.72 -17.32
CA THR A 151 -1.62 -19.07 -17.72
C THR A 151 -1.08 -20.22 -16.87
N LYS A 152 0.15 -20.10 -16.33
CA LYS A 152 0.78 -21.12 -15.45
C LYS A 152 -0.01 -21.34 -14.15
N PHE A 153 -0.86 -20.39 -13.77
CA PHE A 153 -1.63 -20.43 -12.53
C PHE A 153 -3.11 -20.78 -12.75
N LYS A 154 -3.56 -21.04 -14.00
CA LYS A 154 -4.97 -21.37 -14.31
C LYS A 154 -5.53 -22.54 -13.50
N THR A 155 -4.72 -23.56 -13.23
CA THR A 155 -5.13 -24.73 -12.45
C THR A 155 -4.93 -24.54 -10.95
N ILE A 156 -4.15 -23.52 -10.55
CA ILE A 156 -3.69 -23.27 -9.18
C ILE A 156 -4.59 -22.25 -8.49
N TRP A 157 -4.83 -21.10 -9.11
CA TRP A 157 -5.66 -20.03 -8.55
C TRP A 157 -7.14 -20.28 -8.87
N LYS A 158 -7.94 -20.40 -7.81
CA LYS A 158 -9.39 -20.61 -7.77
C LYS A 158 -10.18 -19.38 -7.37
N PHE A 159 -9.54 -18.31 -6.87
CA PHE A 159 -10.17 -17.00 -6.62
C PHE A 159 -11.38 -17.06 -5.67
N ARG A 160 -11.36 -17.98 -4.70
CA ARG A 160 -12.50 -18.28 -3.81
C ARG A 160 -13.05 -17.05 -3.07
N ALA A 161 -12.18 -16.23 -2.47
CA ALA A 161 -12.59 -15.02 -1.78
C ALA A 161 -13.17 -13.97 -2.72
N LEU A 162 -12.60 -13.84 -3.92
CA LEU A 162 -13.10 -12.89 -4.92
C LEU A 162 -14.52 -13.25 -5.36
N HIS A 163 -14.78 -14.52 -5.66
CA HIS A 163 -16.10 -14.99 -6.07
C HIS A 163 -17.12 -14.83 -4.94
N LYS A 164 -16.79 -15.26 -3.71
CA LYS A 164 -17.68 -15.07 -2.56
C LYS A 164 -17.99 -13.59 -2.31
N PHE A 165 -16.98 -12.73 -2.42
CA PHE A 165 -17.13 -11.29 -2.19
C PHE A 165 -18.19 -10.66 -3.10
N PHE A 166 -18.06 -10.87 -4.42
CA PHE A 166 -18.99 -10.25 -5.38
C PHE A 166 -20.32 -11.00 -5.51
N ASN A 167 -20.35 -12.31 -5.31
CA ASN A 167 -21.56 -13.10 -5.57
C ASN A 167 -22.45 -13.26 -4.33
N GLU A 168 -21.90 -13.15 -3.12
CA GLU A 168 -22.63 -13.47 -1.87
C GLU A 168 -22.53 -12.39 -0.78
N TYR A 169 -21.47 -11.57 -0.76
CA TYR A 169 -21.21 -10.67 0.37
C TYR A 169 -21.60 -9.21 0.09
N LEU A 170 -21.34 -8.69 -1.10
CA LEU A 170 -21.83 -7.37 -1.52
C LEU A 170 -23.30 -7.43 -1.94
N GLU A 171 -24.00 -6.31 -1.77
CA GLU A 171 -25.33 -6.12 -2.34
C GLU A 171 -25.25 -6.13 -3.89
N GLU A 172 -26.34 -6.52 -4.55
CA GLU A 172 -26.36 -6.68 -6.02
C GLU A 172 -26.03 -5.36 -6.72
N GLU A 173 -26.55 -4.24 -6.21
CA GLU A 173 -26.30 -2.90 -6.72
C GLU A 173 -24.83 -2.46 -6.53
N GLU A 174 -24.22 -2.81 -5.39
CA GLU A 174 -22.80 -2.52 -5.14
C GLU A 174 -21.90 -3.31 -6.10
N THR A 175 -22.21 -4.59 -6.32
CA THR A 175 -21.50 -5.45 -7.27
C THR A 175 -21.66 -4.94 -8.70
N GLN A 176 -22.87 -4.58 -9.11
CA GLN A 176 -23.13 -4.05 -10.45
C GLN A 176 -22.37 -2.73 -10.65
N TYR A 177 -22.45 -1.80 -9.70
CA TYR A 177 -21.71 -0.54 -9.76
C TYR A 177 -20.20 -0.77 -9.86
N PHE A 178 -19.66 -1.75 -9.13
CA PHE A 178 -18.25 -2.09 -9.23
C PHE A 178 -17.88 -2.51 -10.66
N PHE A 179 -18.58 -3.48 -11.26
CA PHE A 179 -18.23 -3.98 -12.59
C PHE A 179 -18.56 -3.01 -13.73
N ASP A 180 -19.62 -2.21 -13.62
CA ASP A 180 -20.05 -1.30 -14.69
C ASP A 180 -19.36 0.07 -14.63
N VAL A 181 -18.94 0.52 -13.44
CA VAL A 181 -18.36 1.86 -13.25
C VAL A 181 -16.93 1.79 -12.74
N THR A 182 -16.71 1.12 -11.60
CA THR A 182 -15.41 1.22 -10.91
C THR A 182 -14.31 0.45 -11.64
N LEU A 183 -14.53 -0.83 -11.96
CA LEU A 183 -13.54 -1.72 -12.58
C LEU A 183 -13.05 -1.23 -13.95
N PRO A 184 -13.90 -0.67 -14.85
CA PRO A 184 -13.43 -0.03 -16.08
C PRO A 184 -12.45 1.12 -15.83
N GLU A 185 -12.68 1.95 -14.81
CA GLU A 185 -11.75 3.03 -14.45
C GLU A 185 -10.44 2.47 -13.85
N ILE A 186 -10.50 1.40 -13.04
CA ILE A 186 -9.29 0.68 -12.59
C ILE A 186 -8.50 0.15 -13.80
N ALA A 187 -9.18 -0.43 -14.80
CA ALA A 187 -8.54 -0.92 -16.01
C ALA A 187 -7.88 0.21 -16.82
N LYS A 188 -8.50 1.40 -16.90
CA LYS A 188 -7.87 2.59 -17.48
C LYS A 188 -6.61 3.00 -16.72
N LEU A 189 -6.62 2.96 -15.39
CA LEU A 189 -5.44 3.20 -14.56
C LEU A 189 -4.33 2.17 -14.82
N VAL A 190 -4.67 0.89 -15.03
CA VAL A 190 -3.69 -0.12 -15.44
C VAL A 190 -3.04 0.25 -16.76
N LEU A 191 -3.85 0.54 -17.78
CA LEU A 191 -3.38 0.84 -19.14
C LEU A 191 -2.63 2.17 -19.23
N ALA A 192 -2.87 3.10 -18.31
CA ALA A 192 -2.16 4.37 -18.19
C ALA A 192 -0.75 4.25 -17.59
N LEU A 193 -0.38 3.07 -17.05
CA LEU A 193 0.90 2.86 -16.36
C LEU A 193 2.14 3.38 -17.12
N PRO A 194 2.31 3.13 -18.44
CA PRO A 194 3.49 3.63 -19.17
C PRO A 194 3.55 5.15 -19.28
N LYS A 195 2.41 5.84 -19.18
CA LYS A 195 2.32 7.30 -19.19
C LYS A 195 2.56 7.90 -17.81
N LEU A 196 2.18 7.16 -16.76
CA LEU A 196 2.27 7.63 -15.37
C LEU A 196 3.61 7.29 -14.73
N ILE A 197 4.21 6.15 -15.09
CA ILE A 197 5.53 5.71 -14.60
C ILE A 197 6.49 5.72 -15.78
N GLN A 198 7.16 6.86 -15.98
CA GLN A 198 8.11 7.07 -17.07
C GLN A 198 9.57 6.96 -16.62
N ALA A 199 9.81 6.73 -15.34
CA ALA A 199 11.13 6.54 -14.76
C ALA A 199 11.15 5.24 -13.93
N PRO A 200 12.30 4.56 -13.85
CA PRO A 200 12.39 3.27 -13.19
C PRO A 200 12.30 3.43 -11.67
N ILE A 201 11.57 2.53 -11.03
CA ILE A 201 11.42 2.51 -9.56
C ILE A 201 12.57 1.68 -8.99
N PRO A 202 13.52 2.26 -8.22
CA PRO A 202 14.59 1.48 -7.62
C PRO A 202 14.04 0.58 -6.50
N LEU A 203 14.69 -0.56 -6.31
CA LEU A 203 14.44 -1.44 -5.19
C LEU A 203 15.20 -0.93 -3.95
N LEU A 204 14.49 -0.78 -2.84
CA LEU A 204 15.04 -0.46 -1.54
C LEU A 204 15.56 -1.75 -0.89
N LYS A 205 16.77 -2.15 -1.30
CA LYS A 205 17.47 -3.35 -0.81
C LYS A 205 18.02 -3.17 0.59
N GLN A 206 18.34 -4.30 1.24
CA GLN A 206 19.01 -4.31 2.54
C GLN A 206 20.29 -3.49 2.56
N ASN A 207 20.55 -2.87 3.71
CA ASN A 207 21.67 -1.98 4.02
C ASN A 207 21.70 -0.66 3.22
N MET A 208 20.64 -0.34 2.46
CA MET A 208 20.54 0.94 1.76
C MET A 208 19.89 2.02 2.61
N ASN A 209 20.40 3.24 2.46
CA ASN A 209 19.73 4.47 2.90
C ASN A 209 19.25 5.21 1.64
N HIS A 210 18.01 4.97 1.23
CA HIS A 210 17.44 5.47 -0.03
C HIS A 210 15.95 5.76 0.13
N SER A 211 15.48 6.80 -0.56
CA SER A 211 14.07 7.23 -0.62
C SER A 211 13.47 7.10 -2.02
N VAL A 212 12.18 6.76 -2.10
CA VAL A 212 11.37 6.80 -3.32
C VAL A 212 10.16 7.69 -3.09
N SER A 213 9.99 8.74 -3.90
CA SER A 213 8.82 9.60 -3.90
C SER A 213 7.97 9.41 -5.15
N LEU A 214 6.68 9.17 -4.94
CA LEU A 214 5.67 8.93 -5.97
C LEU A 214 4.49 9.88 -5.74
N SER A 215 3.79 10.25 -6.81
CA SER A 215 2.47 10.86 -6.67
C SER A 215 1.41 9.82 -6.30
N GLN A 216 0.35 10.24 -5.62
CA GLN A 216 -0.77 9.36 -5.30
C GLN A 216 -1.38 8.77 -6.59
N GLN A 217 -1.46 9.53 -7.69
CA GLN A 217 -1.90 9.03 -8.98
C GLN A 217 -0.99 7.91 -9.54
N GLN A 218 0.32 8.03 -9.38
CA GLN A 218 1.27 6.98 -9.74
C GLN A 218 1.05 5.72 -8.90
N ILE A 219 0.84 5.88 -7.59
CA ILE A 219 0.54 4.80 -6.67
C ILE A 219 -0.78 4.12 -7.05
N SER A 220 -1.83 4.88 -7.36
CA SER A 220 -3.12 4.37 -7.84
C SER A 220 -2.97 3.46 -9.05
N SER A 221 -2.16 3.85 -10.05
CA SER A 221 -1.91 3.04 -11.25
C SER A 221 -1.09 1.77 -10.94
N LEU A 222 -0.10 1.86 -10.04
CA LEU A 222 0.68 0.71 -9.61
C LEU A 222 -0.17 -0.29 -8.80
N LEU A 223 -1.04 0.20 -7.91
CA LEU A 223 -1.96 -0.66 -7.15
C LEU A 223 -3.05 -1.26 -8.03
N ALA A 224 -3.54 -0.54 -9.05
CA ALA A 224 -4.43 -1.11 -10.06
C ALA A 224 -3.74 -2.28 -10.79
N ASN A 225 -2.45 -2.15 -11.11
CA ASN A 225 -1.65 -3.24 -11.68
C ASN A 225 -1.47 -4.43 -10.72
N ALA A 226 -1.29 -4.17 -9.42
CA ALA A 226 -1.26 -5.19 -8.39
C ALA A 226 -2.59 -5.93 -8.24
N PHE A 227 -3.71 -5.20 -8.29
CA PHE A 227 -5.08 -5.73 -8.26
C PHE A 227 -5.33 -6.68 -9.45
N PHE A 228 -4.88 -6.30 -10.65
CA PHE A 228 -4.94 -7.14 -11.84
C PHE A 228 -3.80 -8.17 -11.95
N CYS A 229 -2.95 -8.30 -10.93
CA CYS A 229 -1.85 -9.27 -10.85
C CYS A 229 -0.88 -9.21 -12.04
N THR A 230 -0.53 -8.00 -12.51
CA THR A 230 0.28 -7.80 -13.72
C THR A 230 1.78 -7.88 -13.46
N PHE A 231 2.25 -7.63 -12.24
CA PHE A 231 3.69 -7.57 -11.94
C PHE A 231 4.38 -8.92 -12.23
N PRO A 232 5.35 -8.96 -13.16
CA PRO A 232 6.06 -10.19 -13.52
C PRO A 232 7.01 -10.63 -12.41
N ARG A 233 7.27 -11.94 -12.34
CA ARG A 233 8.20 -12.57 -11.38
C ARG A 233 7.81 -12.43 -9.90
N ARG A 234 6.59 -11.96 -9.59
CA ARG A 234 6.07 -11.75 -8.22
C ARG A 234 5.07 -12.79 -7.72
N ASN A 235 4.85 -13.87 -8.49
CA ASN A 235 3.78 -14.86 -8.25
C ASN A 235 4.28 -16.21 -7.73
N THR A 236 5.59 -16.36 -7.47
CA THR A 236 6.17 -17.62 -6.98
C THR A 236 6.71 -17.44 -5.57
N SER A 237 6.48 -18.44 -4.71
CA SER A 237 7.04 -18.49 -3.36
C SER A 237 8.29 -19.37 -3.27
N LYS A 238 8.91 -19.72 -4.42
CA LYS A 238 10.15 -20.50 -4.44
C LYS A 238 11.28 -19.68 -3.84
N ARG A 239 12.03 -20.26 -2.90
CA ARG A 239 13.14 -19.60 -2.18
C ARG A 239 14.25 -19.07 -3.10
N ALA A 240 14.49 -19.72 -4.24
CA ALA A 240 15.49 -19.30 -5.22
C ALA A 240 14.98 -18.26 -6.25
N SER A 241 13.77 -17.71 -6.05
CA SER A 241 13.24 -16.69 -6.97
C SER A 241 13.85 -15.32 -6.71
N GLU A 242 13.96 -14.50 -7.77
CA GLU A 242 14.55 -13.14 -7.72
C GLU A 242 13.95 -12.25 -6.63
N TYR A 243 12.66 -12.41 -6.33
CA TYR A 243 11.93 -11.60 -5.35
C TYR A 243 11.58 -12.37 -4.07
N ALA A 244 12.30 -13.46 -3.75
CA ALA A 244 12.02 -14.27 -2.56
C ALA A 244 12.14 -13.48 -1.24
N SER A 245 12.99 -12.45 -1.21
CA SER A 245 13.18 -11.54 -0.06
C SER A 245 12.22 -10.34 -0.04
N TYR A 246 11.25 -10.28 -0.96
CA TYR A 246 10.28 -9.18 -1.06
C TYR A 246 8.88 -9.67 -0.68
N PRO A 247 8.03 -8.79 -0.12
CA PRO A 247 6.61 -9.12 0.09
C PRO A 247 5.90 -9.45 -1.23
N HIS A 248 4.80 -10.20 -1.14
CA HIS A 248 3.92 -10.41 -2.30
C HIS A 248 3.16 -9.11 -2.61
N ILE A 249 3.15 -8.66 -3.87
CA ILE A 249 2.44 -7.44 -4.27
C ILE A 249 1.16 -7.71 -5.07
N ASN A 250 1.12 -8.78 -5.88
CA ASN A 250 -0.06 -9.12 -6.67
C ASN A 250 -1.16 -9.68 -5.76
N PHE A 251 -2.41 -9.27 -5.98
CA PHE A 251 -3.52 -9.58 -5.08
C PHE A 251 -4.06 -11.01 -5.24
N SER A 252 -3.43 -11.84 -6.08
CA SER A 252 -3.82 -13.24 -6.29
C SER A 252 -3.92 -14.02 -4.98
N SER A 253 -3.05 -13.75 -4.02
CA SER A 253 -3.09 -14.39 -2.70
C SER A 253 -4.35 -14.00 -1.93
N LEU A 254 -4.77 -12.74 -1.98
CA LEU A 254 -5.99 -12.26 -1.32
C LEU A 254 -7.22 -12.90 -1.96
N TYR A 255 -7.24 -13.02 -3.29
CA TYR A 255 -8.35 -13.65 -4.02
C TYR A 255 -8.45 -15.15 -3.75
N GLU A 256 -7.32 -15.83 -3.60
CA GLU A 256 -7.28 -17.28 -3.36
C GLU A 256 -7.60 -17.68 -1.92
N THR A 257 -7.36 -16.77 -0.98
CA THR A 257 -7.52 -17.00 0.46
C THR A 257 -8.91 -17.56 0.76
N THR A 258 -9.00 -18.51 1.69
CA THR A 258 -10.30 -19.04 2.12
C THR A 258 -11.12 -17.88 2.69
N PRO A 259 -12.36 -17.66 2.22
CA PRO A 259 -13.13 -16.51 2.64
C PRO A 259 -13.38 -16.49 4.16
N SER A 260 -13.14 -15.34 4.77
CA SER A 260 -13.47 -15.00 6.16
C SER A 260 -13.95 -13.56 6.22
N ASP A 261 -14.66 -13.15 7.28
CA ASP A 261 -15.10 -11.76 7.47
C ASP A 261 -13.95 -10.77 7.24
N SER A 262 -12.77 -11.04 7.84
CA SER A 262 -11.59 -10.19 7.66
C SER A 262 -11.12 -10.07 6.21
N VAL A 263 -11.17 -11.15 5.42
CA VAL A 263 -10.74 -11.13 4.02
C VAL A 263 -11.75 -10.37 3.14
N LEU A 264 -13.05 -10.55 3.40
CA LEU A 264 -14.11 -9.88 2.66
C LEU A 264 -14.13 -8.37 2.96
N GLU A 265 -13.92 -7.98 4.21
CA GLU A 265 -13.81 -6.55 4.61
C GLU A 265 -12.58 -5.88 4.00
N LYS A 266 -11.46 -6.60 3.85
CA LYS A 266 -10.29 -6.08 3.11
C LYS A 266 -10.61 -5.82 1.65
N LEU A 267 -11.28 -6.76 0.99
CA LEU A 267 -11.73 -6.57 -0.39
C LEU A 267 -12.67 -5.37 -0.50
N LYS A 268 -13.58 -5.19 0.47
CA LYS A 268 -14.46 -4.00 0.55
C LYS A 268 -13.67 -2.70 0.64
N CYS A 269 -12.69 -2.61 1.54
CA CYS A 269 -11.85 -1.44 1.71
C CYS A 269 -11.02 -1.14 0.45
N ILE A 270 -10.45 -2.16 -0.20
CA ILE A 270 -9.70 -2.01 -1.46
C ILE A 270 -10.61 -1.53 -2.59
N CYS A 271 -11.82 -2.09 -2.74
CA CYS A 271 -12.77 -1.63 -3.75
C CYS A 271 -13.21 -0.19 -3.48
N HIS A 272 -13.43 0.16 -2.21
CA HIS A 272 -13.78 1.52 -1.80
C HIS A 272 -12.64 2.52 -2.08
N TYR A 273 -11.39 2.14 -1.85
CA TYR A 273 -10.22 2.92 -2.27
C TYR A 273 -10.27 3.25 -3.75
N PHE A 274 -10.43 2.21 -4.60
CA PHE A 274 -10.47 2.39 -6.03
C PHE A 274 -11.64 3.29 -6.45
N LYS A 275 -12.84 3.06 -5.93
CA LYS A 275 -14.00 3.93 -6.17
C LYS A 275 -13.66 5.41 -5.96
N ARG A 276 -13.07 5.74 -4.80
CA ARG A 276 -12.75 7.13 -4.44
C ARG A 276 -11.69 7.77 -5.33
N ILE A 277 -10.61 7.06 -5.65
CA ILE A 277 -9.55 7.61 -6.51
C ILE A 277 -9.99 7.73 -7.97
N THR A 278 -10.98 6.95 -8.40
CA THR A 278 -11.56 7.04 -9.75
C THR A 278 -12.61 8.14 -9.86
N GLU A 279 -13.32 8.47 -8.78
CA GLU A 279 -14.22 9.63 -8.70
C GLU A 279 -13.44 10.95 -8.62
N LYS A 280 -12.38 10.98 -7.79
CA LYS A 280 -11.51 12.15 -7.63
C LYS A 280 -10.05 11.73 -7.59
N VAL A 281 -9.34 12.03 -8.66
CA VAL A 281 -7.91 11.73 -8.78
C VAL A 281 -7.13 12.44 -7.67
N PRO A 282 -6.35 11.71 -6.86
CA PRO A 282 -5.58 12.30 -5.77
C PRO A 282 -4.36 13.06 -6.30
N SER A 283 -4.13 14.26 -5.75
CA SER A 283 -3.04 15.18 -6.16
C SER A 283 -1.81 15.15 -5.24
N GLY A 284 -1.88 14.44 -4.11
CA GLY A 284 -0.79 14.39 -3.15
C GLY A 284 0.38 13.52 -3.59
N VAL A 285 1.37 13.43 -2.72
CA VAL A 285 2.57 12.61 -2.90
C VAL A 285 2.89 11.83 -1.64
N MET A 286 3.64 10.75 -1.82
CA MET A 286 4.12 9.88 -0.76
C MET A 286 5.58 9.52 -1.01
N THR A 287 6.36 9.52 0.06
CA THR A 287 7.78 9.18 0.10
C THR A 287 7.96 7.95 0.99
N VAL A 288 8.62 6.92 0.47
CA VAL A 288 9.05 5.74 1.24
C VAL A 288 10.56 5.80 1.39
N VAL A 289 11.04 5.82 2.63
CA VAL A 289 12.45 5.93 3.00
C VAL A 289 12.87 4.64 3.68
N ARG A 290 13.88 3.95 3.15
CA ARG A 290 14.59 2.90 3.89
C ARG A 290 15.75 3.54 4.65
N ARG A 291 15.89 3.22 5.93
CA ARG A 291 16.99 3.65 6.79
C ARG A 291 17.69 2.44 7.36
N ALA A 292 19.02 2.42 7.24
CA ALA A 292 19.88 1.40 7.81
C ALA A 292 20.95 2.09 8.67
N VAL A 293 21.08 1.67 9.92
CA VAL A 293 22.10 2.18 10.84
C VAL A 293 23.25 1.17 10.88
N ALA A 294 24.47 1.60 10.55
CA ALA A 294 25.62 0.72 10.60
C ALA A 294 25.95 0.37 12.06
N ARG A 295 26.48 -0.83 12.33
CA ARG A 295 26.80 -1.27 13.70
C ARG A 295 27.64 -0.26 14.51
N PRO A 296 28.69 0.38 13.93
CA PRO A 296 29.47 1.38 14.67
C PRO A 296 28.71 2.67 15.02
N GLN A 297 27.54 2.90 14.41
CA GLN A 297 26.68 4.05 14.66
C GLN A 297 25.54 3.72 15.64
N LEU A 298 25.38 2.45 16.03
CA LEU A 298 24.41 2.08 17.05
C LEU A 298 24.88 2.58 18.42
N PRO A 299 23.98 3.09 19.28
CA PRO A 299 24.36 3.49 20.63
C PRO A 299 24.93 2.31 21.42
N ASP A 300 26.03 2.55 22.14
CA ASP A 300 26.47 1.65 23.20
C ASP A 300 25.61 1.91 24.45
N TRP A 301 24.49 1.18 24.52
CA TRP A 301 23.54 1.30 25.61
C TRP A 301 24.16 0.99 26.98
N SER A 302 25.20 0.16 27.04
CA SER A 302 25.83 -0.21 28.30
C SER A 302 26.69 0.92 28.88
N SER A 303 27.25 1.76 28.02
CA SER A 303 28.05 2.93 28.42
C SER A 303 27.26 4.24 28.42
N SER A 304 26.03 4.25 27.90
CA SER A 304 25.23 5.48 27.77
C SER A 304 24.83 6.03 29.14
N GLN A 305 25.23 7.28 29.41
CA GLN A 305 24.83 8.05 30.60
C GLN A 305 23.70 9.05 30.28
N GLN A 306 23.14 9.01 29.06
CA GLN A 306 22.14 9.96 28.62
C GLN A 306 20.78 9.61 29.20
N LEU A 307 20.41 10.28 30.30
CA LEU A 307 19.04 10.28 30.82
C LEU A 307 18.26 11.38 30.10
N VAL A 308 17.36 11.00 29.19
CA VAL A 308 16.46 11.95 28.55
C VAL A 308 15.14 11.94 29.31
N ALA A 309 14.80 13.06 29.97
CA ALA A 309 13.44 13.29 30.44
C ALA A 309 12.56 13.58 29.22
N VAL A 310 11.95 12.53 28.66
CA VAL A 310 11.01 12.66 27.53
C VAL A 310 9.61 12.86 28.10
N PRO A 311 8.90 13.95 27.75
CA PRO A 311 7.50 14.12 28.11
C PRO A 311 6.69 12.90 27.64
N LEU A 312 5.95 12.27 28.55
CA LEU A 312 5.22 11.04 28.30
C LEU A 312 3.72 11.29 28.47
N HIS A 313 2.94 10.88 27.48
CA HIS A 313 1.48 10.82 27.53
C HIS A 313 1.05 9.38 27.25
N VAL A 314 0.24 8.81 28.15
CA VAL A 314 -0.30 7.45 28.01
C VAL A 314 -1.81 7.54 28.06
N ASP A 315 -2.49 7.09 27.01
CA ASP A 315 -3.95 7.07 26.91
C ASP A 315 -4.42 5.65 26.57
N SER A 316 -5.36 5.14 27.35
CA SER A 316 -5.94 3.80 27.19
C SER A 316 -7.11 3.74 26.20
N ALA A 317 -7.68 4.89 25.80
CA ALA A 317 -8.84 4.95 24.91
C ALA A 317 -8.47 5.38 23.48
N ALA A 318 -7.38 6.13 23.30
CA ALA A 318 -6.94 6.59 21.99
C ALA A 318 -6.27 5.48 21.16
N THR A 319 -6.31 5.62 19.84
CA THR A 319 -5.56 4.75 18.92
C THR A 319 -4.51 5.54 18.16
N ILE A 320 -3.46 4.86 17.69
CA ILE A 320 -2.34 5.49 16.98
C ILE A 320 -2.83 6.26 15.74
N GLU A 321 -3.78 5.71 14.99
CA GLU A 321 -4.29 6.30 13.77
C GLU A 321 -5.07 7.60 13.98
N ASP A 322 -5.71 7.76 15.14
CA ASP A 322 -6.50 8.93 15.50
C ASP A 322 -5.61 10.12 15.91
N MET A 323 -4.33 9.85 16.25
CA MET A 323 -3.37 10.87 16.70
C MET A 323 -2.65 11.53 15.53
N HIS A 324 -3.26 12.58 14.99
CA HIS A 324 -2.69 13.36 13.89
C HIS A 324 -1.52 14.24 14.33
N GLY A 325 -0.58 14.50 13.41
CA GLY A 325 0.57 15.37 13.68
C GLY A 325 1.69 14.70 14.49
N LEU A 326 1.59 13.41 14.78
CA LEU A 326 2.65 12.63 15.40
C LEU A 326 3.28 11.64 14.40
N ILE A 327 4.47 11.16 14.77
CA ILE A 327 5.06 9.98 14.16
C ILE A 327 4.24 8.76 14.59
N GLN A 328 3.53 8.14 13.64
CA GLN A 328 2.70 6.97 13.94
C GLN A 328 3.53 5.69 13.81
N LEU A 329 3.54 4.88 14.86
CA LEU A 329 4.23 3.60 14.86
C LEU A 329 3.36 2.54 14.18
N ASP A 330 4.05 1.68 13.43
CA ASP A 330 3.47 0.51 12.80
C ASP A 330 4.20 -0.71 13.35
N PHE A 331 3.45 -1.67 13.87
CA PHE A 331 3.96 -2.90 14.47
C PHE A 331 4.24 -3.91 13.37
N ALA A 332 5.22 -3.54 12.55
CA ALA A 332 5.47 -4.15 11.26
C ALA A 332 6.10 -5.54 11.36
N ASN A 333 5.74 -6.41 10.42
CA ASN A 333 6.52 -7.57 10.06
C ASN A 333 7.80 -7.15 9.32
N LYS A 334 8.85 -7.97 9.39
CA LYS A 334 10.08 -7.73 8.62
C LYS A 334 9.82 -7.70 7.11
N TYR A 335 8.79 -8.40 6.63
CA TYR A 335 8.21 -8.20 5.30
C TYR A 335 7.05 -7.22 5.44
N LEU A 336 7.24 -5.98 4.97
CA LEU A 336 6.21 -4.93 5.10
C LEU A 336 4.84 -5.40 4.61
N GLY A 337 3.81 -4.97 5.33
CA GLY A 337 2.42 -5.34 5.09
C GLY A 337 2.06 -6.73 5.62
N GLY A 338 3.01 -7.50 6.14
CA GLY A 338 2.76 -8.78 6.80
C GLY A 338 1.84 -9.71 5.99
N GLY A 339 0.70 -10.06 6.60
CA GLY A 339 -0.33 -10.90 6.00
C GLY A 339 -1.46 -10.14 5.29
N VAL A 340 -1.25 -8.88 4.88
CA VAL A 340 -2.33 -8.00 4.38
C VAL A 340 -3.04 -8.59 3.16
N LEU A 341 -2.30 -9.21 2.23
CA LEU A 341 -2.84 -9.92 1.07
C LEU A 341 -3.18 -11.41 1.36
N GLY A 342 -3.51 -11.73 2.60
CA GLY A 342 -3.94 -13.05 3.05
C GLY A 342 -4.79 -12.94 4.33
N TYR A 343 -4.51 -13.78 5.32
CA TYR A 343 -5.29 -13.84 6.56
C TYR A 343 -4.96 -12.77 7.62
N GLY A 344 -3.83 -12.06 7.51
CA GLY A 344 -3.36 -11.13 8.54
C GLY A 344 -4.35 -10.01 8.81
N CYS A 345 -4.74 -9.75 10.05
CA CYS A 345 -5.78 -8.77 10.38
C CYS A 345 -5.51 -8.15 11.74
N VAL A 346 -4.25 -7.75 11.97
CA VAL A 346 -3.83 -7.03 13.17
C VAL A 346 -3.40 -5.61 12.78
N GLN A 347 -2.69 -4.90 13.66
CA GLN A 347 -2.44 -3.46 13.54
C GLN A 347 -1.82 -3.05 12.18
N GLU A 348 -0.77 -3.76 11.72
CA GLU A 348 -0.13 -3.47 10.42
C GLU A 348 -1.10 -3.67 9.25
N GLU A 349 -1.76 -4.82 9.15
CA GLU A 349 -2.64 -5.10 8.01
C GLU A 349 -3.87 -4.20 7.99
N ILE A 350 -4.43 -3.87 9.16
CA ILE A 350 -5.52 -2.90 9.27
C ILE A 350 -5.03 -1.56 8.75
N ARG A 351 -3.83 -1.10 9.17
CA ARG A 351 -3.29 0.18 8.71
C ARG A 351 -3.11 0.22 7.19
N PHE A 352 -2.57 -0.84 6.60
CA PHE A 352 -2.37 -0.94 5.15
C PHE A 352 -3.68 -1.03 4.37
N VAL A 353 -4.77 -1.48 4.98
CA VAL A 353 -6.08 -1.61 4.31
C VAL A 353 -6.91 -0.33 4.44
N ILE A 354 -6.82 0.39 5.58
CA ILE A 354 -7.47 1.70 5.72
C ILE A 354 -6.69 2.80 4.99
N CYS A 355 -5.41 2.58 4.71
CA CYS A 355 -4.52 3.46 3.95
C CYS A 355 -3.84 2.67 2.80
N PRO A 356 -4.57 2.25 1.74
CA PRO A 356 -4.06 1.33 0.71
C PRO A 356 -2.82 1.77 -0.05
N GLU A 357 -2.52 3.07 -0.07
CA GLU A 357 -1.30 3.58 -0.69
C GLU A 357 -0.03 3.03 -0.01
N LEU A 358 -0.11 2.60 1.26
CA LEU A 358 0.99 1.93 1.97
C LEU A 358 1.40 0.59 1.33
N LEU A 359 0.46 -0.10 0.66
CA LEU A 359 0.72 -1.36 -0.05
C LEU A 359 1.77 -1.18 -1.13
N ILE A 360 2.00 0.03 -1.64
CA ILE A 360 3.00 0.24 -2.69
C ILE A 360 4.43 -0.04 -2.20
N SER A 361 4.68 0.11 -0.89
CA SER A 361 5.98 -0.17 -0.30
C SER A 361 6.39 -1.63 -0.50
N MET A 362 5.42 -2.56 -0.55
CA MET A 362 5.61 -3.99 -0.81
C MET A 362 6.14 -4.28 -2.22
N LEU A 363 5.95 -3.35 -3.17
CA LEU A 363 6.44 -3.52 -4.53
C LEU A 363 7.97 -3.45 -4.60
N PHE A 364 8.60 -2.56 -3.82
CA PHE A 364 10.00 -2.22 -3.99
C PHE A 364 10.84 -2.29 -2.71
N THR A 365 10.27 -2.68 -1.56
CA THR A 365 11.02 -2.76 -0.30
C THR A 365 11.36 -4.20 0.03
N GLU A 366 12.66 -4.51 0.12
CA GLU A 366 13.14 -5.81 0.58
C GLU A 366 12.87 -6.01 2.07
N MET A 367 12.81 -7.25 2.55
CA MET A 367 12.64 -7.51 3.97
C MET A 367 13.68 -6.79 4.85
N LEU A 368 13.25 -6.33 6.02
CA LEU A 368 14.06 -5.56 6.95
C LEU A 368 15.00 -6.45 7.77
N LEU A 369 16.23 -5.98 7.95
CA LEU A 369 17.17 -6.47 8.95
C LEU A 369 16.93 -5.78 10.30
N SER A 370 17.56 -6.30 11.36
CA SER A 370 17.38 -5.80 12.73
C SER A 370 17.86 -4.37 12.96
N ASN A 371 18.70 -3.84 12.07
CA ASN A 371 19.25 -2.48 12.12
C ASN A 371 18.59 -1.54 11.10
N GLU A 372 17.43 -1.92 10.56
CA GLU A 372 16.74 -1.19 9.52
C GLU A 372 15.33 -0.81 9.92
N ALA A 373 14.88 0.31 9.37
CA ALA A 373 13.51 0.78 9.48
C ALA A 373 13.05 1.36 8.15
N VAL A 374 11.74 1.36 7.94
CA VAL A 374 11.11 2.10 6.84
C VAL A 374 10.29 3.22 7.43
N ILE A 375 10.37 4.37 6.76
CA ILE A 375 9.62 5.59 7.05
C ILE A 375 8.76 5.89 5.83
N MET A 376 7.45 5.95 6.01
CA MET A 376 6.54 6.37 4.94
C MET A 376 6.00 7.75 5.30
N ILE A 377 6.10 8.72 4.39
CA ILE A 377 5.77 10.12 4.62
C ILE A 377 4.82 10.57 3.53
N GLY A 378 3.65 11.08 3.88
CA GLY A 378 2.75 11.67 2.89
C GLY A 378 1.31 11.75 3.35
N LYS A 379 0.48 12.31 2.48
CA LYS A 379 -0.97 12.21 2.63
C LYS A 379 -1.40 10.84 2.15
N CYS A 380 -2.20 10.14 2.94
CA CYS A 380 -2.88 8.94 2.48
C CYS A 380 -4.38 9.15 2.42
N LEU A 381 -5.03 8.54 1.43
CA LEU A 381 -6.48 8.45 1.38
C LEU A 381 -6.98 7.39 2.39
N HIS A 382 -7.52 7.86 3.52
CA HIS A 382 -8.15 6.99 4.53
C HIS A 382 -9.52 6.49 4.05
N VAL A 383 -9.72 5.18 3.92
CA VAL A 383 -10.92 4.59 3.26
C VAL A 383 -11.99 4.04 4.20
N VAL A 384 -11.81 4.24 5.51
CA VAL A 384 -12.79 3.89 6.55
C VAL A 384 -13.43 5.15 7.09
#